data_AF-A0A662RHA3-F1
#
_entry.id   AF-A0A662RHA3-F1
#
_cell.length_a   1.000
_cell.length_b   1.000
_cell.length_c   1.000
_cell.angle_alpha   90.00
_cell.angle_beta   90.00
_cell.angle_gamma   90.00
#
_symmetry.space_group_name_H-M   'P 1'
#
loop_
_entity.id
_entity.type
_entity.pdbx_description
1 polymer ?
#
loop_
_entity_poly.entity_id
_entity_poly.type
_entity_poly.pdbx_seq_one_letter_code
_entity_poly.pdbx_strand_id
1 'polypeptide(L)'
;MAKPNKTYTVGEEERIDAVDRYPKGERPFKICKSLGRSRVWSRKWIGRYNDSEKSSKTEWFRDESRAPKNVHRKMDSGTEQLVITVRKSLIRQISRAFPSENRKQYPKFGYFLLFSDYCDF
;
A
#
# COMPACT_ATOMS: atom_id res chain seq x y z
N MET A 1 8.41 27.89 -11.63
CA MET A 1 8.60 26.44 -11.76
C MET A 1 7.44 25.73 -11.05
N ALA A 2 6.36 25.42 -11.76
CA ALA A 2 5.24 24.67 -11.18
C ALA A 2 5.71 23.23 -10.93
N LYS A 3 5.77 22.82 -9.66
CA LYS A 3 6.09 21.44 -9.28
C LYS A 3 4.97 20.53 -9.82
N PRO A 4 5.28 19.35 -10.39
CA PRO A 4 4.25 18.46 -10.90
C PRO A 4 3.25 18.13 -9.78
N ASN A 5 1.95 18.21 -10.10
CA ASN A 5 0.86 17.80 -9.22
C ASN A 5 0.98 16.30 -8.97
N LYS A 6 1.77 15.94 -7.96
CA LYS A 6 2.02 14.57 -7.55
C LYS A 6 0.92 14.22 -6.56
N THR A 7 -0.07 13.45 -7.01
CA THR A 7 -1.18 12.98 -6.19
C THR A 7 -0.68 11.85 -5.29
N TYR A 8 -0.37 12.20 -4.04
CA TYR A 8 -0.03 11.24 -3.00
C TYR A 8 -1.30 10.67 -2.38
N THR A 9 -1.21 9.46 -1.82
CA THR A 9 -2.28 8.95 -0.96
C THR A 9 -2.26 9.68 0.38
N VAL A 10 -3.41 9.75 1.08
CA VAL A 10 -3.50 10.39 2.41
C VAL A 10 -2.41 9.88 3.37
N GLY A 11 -2.15 8.57 3.34
CA GLY A 11 -1.12 7.97 4.20
C GLY A 11 0.31 8.37 3.84
N GLU A 12 0.58 8.74 2.59
CA GLU A 12 1.89 9.23 2.14
C GLU A 12 2.09 10.70 2.52
N GLU A 13 1.05 11.51 2.41
CA GLU A 13 1.06 12.92 2.82
C GLU A 13 1.36 13.05 4.32
N GLU A 14 0.72 12.22 5.16
CA GLU A 14 1.01 12.18 6.60
C GLU A 14 2.48 11.85 6.90
N ARG A 15 3.12 10.99 6.10
CA ARG A 15 4.53 10.60 6.29
C ARG A 15 5.46 11.75 5.92
N ILE A 16 5.19 12.40 4.78
CA ILE A 16 5.93 13.57 4.31
C ILE A 16 5.82 14.70 5.34
N ASP A 17 4.61 15.02 5.78
CA ASP A 17 4.35 16.06 6.78
C ASP A 17 5.06 15.75 8.12
N ALA A 18 5.02 14.50 8.60
CA ALA A 18 5.69 14.11 9.83
C ALA A 18 7.22 14.30 9.76
N VAL A 19 7.82 13.95 8.62
CA VAL A 19 9.27 14.10 8.40
C VAL A 19 9.64 15.57 8.20
N ASP A 20 8.84 16.36 7.49
CA ASP A 20 9.11 17.80 7.28
C ASP A 20 9.03 18.62 8.58
N ARG A 21 8.18 18.22 9.54
CA ARG A 21 8.05 18.87 10.85
C ARG A 21 9.18 18.53 11.82
N TYR A 22 9.82 17.37 11.65
CA TYR A 22 10.83 16.90 12.59
C TYR A 22 12.10 17.79 12.62
N PRO A 23 12.71 18.19 11.49
CA PRO A 23 13.83 19.14 11.46
C PRO A 23 13.46 20.54 11.96
N LYS A 24 12.18 20.93 11.91
CA LYS A 24 11.69 22.22 12.40
C LYS A 24 11.66 22.33 13.93
N GLY A 25 12.08 21.27 14.64
CA GLY A 25 12.16 21.24 16.10
C GLY A 25 10.84 20.89 16.80
N GLU A 26 9.81 20.48 16.05
CA GLU A 26 8.58 20.00 16.66
C GLU A 26 8.82 18.70 17.44
N ARG A 27 8.31 18.66 18.68
CA ARG A 27 8.42 17.45 19.50
C ARG A 27 7.71 16.27 18.80
N PRO A 28 8.33 15.09 18.66
CA PRO A 28 7.73 13.93 17.99
C PRO A 28 6.35 13.54 18.53
N PHE A 29 6.11 13.75 19.83
CA PHE A 29 4.81 13.53 20.46
C PHE A 29 3.70 14.43 19.89
N LYS A 30 3.99 15.70 19.62
CA LYS A 30 3.02 16.65 19.06
C LYS A 30 2.66 16.27 17.62
N ILE A 31 3.67 15.95 16.80
CA ILE A 31 3.51 15.48 15.41
C ILE A 31 2.63 14.22 15.37
N CYS A 32 2.92 13.24 16.24
CA CYS A 32 2.13 12.01 16.32
C CYS A 32 0.68 12.28 16.75
N LYS A 33 0.48 13.17 17.73
CA LYS A 33 -0.85 13.52 18.25
C LYS A 33 -1.70 14.25 17.19
N SER A 34 -1.12 15.16 16.41
CA SER A 34 -1.85 15.85 15.34
C SER A 34 -2.27 14.91 14.20
N LEU A 35 -1.45 13.88 13.92
CA LEU A 35 -1.71 12.90 12.87
C LEU A 35 -2.50 11.67 13.35
N GLY A 36 -2.81 11.57 14.64
CA GLY A 36 -3.44 10.37 15.21
C GLY A 36 -2.59 9.09 15.09
N ARG A 37 -1.26 9.23 15.04
CA ARG A 37 -0.32 8.11 14.86
C ARG A 37 0.47 7.80 16.13
N SER A 38 1.10 6.64 16.17
CA SER A 38 1.93 6.22 17.30
C SER A 38 3.36 6.74 17.20
N ARG A 39 4.07 6.81 18.34
CA ARG A 39 5.50 7.16 18.37
C ARG A 39 6.38 6.18 17.58
N VAL A 40 5.99 4.90 17.54
CA VAL A 40 6.71 3.88 16.77
C VAL A 40 6.58 4.14 15.27
N TRP A 41 5.40 4.58 14.82
CA TRP A 41 5.15 4.96 13.44
C TRP A 41 6.03 6.14 13.00
N SER A 42 6.12 7.21 13.79
CA SER A 42 6.95 8.37 13.44
C SER A 42 8.44 8.03 13.43
N ARG A 43 8.92 7.28 14.44
CA ARG A 43 10.30 6.80 14.47
C ARG A 43 10.66 5.98 13.23
N LYS A 44 9.75 5.10 12.77
CA LYS A 44 9.96 4.29 11.56
C LYS A 44 10.21 5.17 10.34
N TRP A 45 9.36 6.17 10.11
CA TRP A 45 9.45 7.01 8.91
C TRP A 45 10.62 8.00 8.95
N ILE A 46 10.92 8.58 10.11
CA ILE A 46 12.12 9.42 10.30
C ILE A 46 13.39 8.59 10.05
N GLY A 47 13.46 7.36 10.58
CA GLY A 47 14.58 6.45 10.32
C GLY A 47 14.75 6.17 8.82
N ARG A 48 13.65 5.81 8.14
CA ARG A 48 13.64 5.58 6.68
C ARG A 48 14.09 6.80 5.88
N TYR A 49 13.67 8.00 6.27
CA TYR A 49 14.09 9.23 5.60
C TYR A 49 15.60 9.45 5.72
N ASN A 50 16.14 9.35 6.93
CA ASN A 50 17.58 9.50 7.19
C ASN A 50 18.42 8.45 6.44
N ASP A 51 17.90 7.23 6.28
CA ASP A 51 18.57 6.18 5.50
C ASP A 51 18.46 6.44 3.98
N SER A 52 17.35 7.05 3.54
CA SER A 52 17.13 7.38 2.13
C SER A 52 18.03 8.50 1.62
N GLU A 53 18.34 9.50 2.46
CA GLU A 53 19.34 10.54 2.15
C GLU A 53 20.72 9.94 1.87
N LYS A 54 21.05 8.84 2.55
CA LYS A 54 22.32 8.13 2.37
C LYS A 54 22.33 7.21 1.15
N SER A 55 21.18 6.67 0.76
CA SER A 55 21.05 5.59 -0.23
C SER A 55 20.47 6.02 -1.59
N SER A 56 20.32 7.32 -1.86
CA SER A 56 19.71 7.84 -3.09
C SER A 56 18.32 7.23 -3.38
N LYS A 57 17.52 7.00 -2.32
CA LYS A 57 16.18 6.43 -2.45
C LYS A 57 15.13 7.54 -2.49
N THR A 58 14.70 7.93 -3.69
CA THR A 58 13.78 9.06 -3.93
C THR A 58 12.35 8.88 -3.38
N GLU A 59 11.96 7.65 -3.00
CA GLU A 59 10.57 7.29 -2.66
C GLU A 59 10.42 6.68 -1.26
N TRP A 60 11.16 7.18 -0.27
CA TRP A 60 11.14 6.68 1.11
C TRP A 60 9.76 6.67 1.79
N PHE A 61 8.83 7.50 1.32
CA PHE A 61 7.47 7.66 1.86
C PHE A 61 6.50 6.60 1.32
N ARG A 62 6.83 5.91 0.22
CA ARG A 62 6.01 4.82 -0.34
C ARG A 62 6.02 3.62 0.59
N ASP A 63 4.90 2.89 0.61
CA ASP A 63 4.90 1.58 1.26
C ASP A 63 5.77 0.60 0.48
N GLU A 64 6.47 -0.24 1.23
CA GLU A 64 7.23 -1.35 0.68
C GLU A 64 6.41 -2.62 0.84
N SER A 65 6.57 -3.56 -0.09
CA SER A 65 5.94 -4.87 0.01
C SER A 65 6.24 -5.50 1.37
N ARG A 66 5.17 -5.91 2.07
CA ARG A 66 5.24 -6.63 3.34
C ARG A 66 5.46 -8.13 3.15
N ALA A 67 5.57 -8.57 1.90
CA ALA A 67 5.81 -9.95 1.57
C ALA A 67 7.17 -10.42 2.12
N PRO A 68 7.28 -11.68 2.57
CA PRO A 68 8.57 -12.27 2.88
C PRO A 68 9.47 -12.22 1.64
N LYS A 69 10.66 -11.62 1.78
CA LYS A 69 11.65 -11.57 0.69
C LYS A 69 12.19 -12.96 0.33
N ASN A 70 12.22 -13.87 1.30
CA ASN A 70 12.64 -15.24 1.13
C ASN A 70 11.48 -16.17 1.52
N VAL A 71 11.02 -16.96 0.57
CA VAL A 71 10.00 -17.99 0.76
C VAL A 71 10.66 -19.33 0.46
N HIS A 72 10.92 -20.12 1.50
CA HIS A 72 11.63 -21.41 1.37
C HIS A 72 10.92 -22.39 0.43
N ARG A 73 9.60 -22.30 0.33
CA ARG A 73 8.76 -23.13 -0.57
C ARG A 73 8.17 -22.27 -1.67
N LYS A 74 9.02 -21.52 -2.38
CA LYS A 74 8.58 -20.72 -3.51
C LYS A 74 8.06 -21.66 -4.60
N MET A 75 6.84 -21.43 -5.04
CA MET A 75 6.25 -22.14 -6.17
C MET A 75 7.03 -21.79 -7.45
N ASP A 76 7.07 -22.73 -8.38
CA ASP A 76 7.65 -22.46 -9.70
C ASP A 76 6.93 -21.27 -10.37
N SER A 77 7.71 -20.38 -10.99
CA SER A 77 7.20 -19.15 -11.58
C SER A 77 6.23 -19.40 -12.73
N GLY A 78 6.40 -20.49 -13.48
CA GLY A 78 5.47 -20.87 -14.56
C GLY A 78 4.11 -21.27 -13.99
N THR A 79 4.12 -22.08 -12.93
CA THR A 79 2.91 -22.49 -12.21
C THR A 79 2.20 -21.30 -11.56
N GLU A 80 2.94 -20.40 -10.93
CA GLU A 80 2.41 -19.17 -10.33
C GLU A 80 1.69 -18.29 -11.37
N GLN A 81 2.32 -18.04 -12.50
CA GLN A 81 1.72 -17.25 -13.59
C GLN A 81 0.48 -17.93 -14.19
N LEU A 82 0.48 -19.26 -14.31
CA LEU A 82 -0.68 -20.00 -14.77
C LEU A 82 -1.87 -19.82 -13.81
N VAL A 83 -1.64 -19.96 -12.50
CA VAL A 83 -2.67 -19.77 -11.47
C VAL A 83 -3.23 -18.34 -11.52
N ILE A 84 -2.36 -17.33 -11.62
CA ILE A 84 -2.77 -15.92 -11.74
C ILE A 84 -3.63 -15.70 -12.99
N THR A 85 -3.20 -16.26 -14.13
CA THR A 85 -3.90 -16.12 -15.42
C THR A 85 -5.29 -16.77 -15.38
N VAL A 86 -5.39 -17.99 -14.86
CA VAL A 86 -6.67 -18.70 -14.69
C VAL A 86 -7.58 -17.94 -13.74
N ARG A 87 -7.05 -17.47 -12.60
CA ARG A 87 -7.81 -16.67 -11.63
C ARG A 87 -8.38 -15.40 -12.27
N LYS A 88 -7.58 -14.63 -13.01
CA LYS A 88 -8.02 -13.42 -13.72
C LYS A 88 -9.10 -13.73 -14.77
N SER A 89 -8.94 -14.82 -15.52
CA SER A 89 -9.94 -15.27 -16.50
C SER A 89 -11.28 -15.59 -15.83
N LEU A 90 -11.26 -16.34 -14.72
CA LEU A 90 -12.46 -16.71 -13.97
C LEU A 90 -13.17 -15.48 -13.39
N ILE A 91 -12.43 -14.54 -12.79
CA ILE A 91 -13.00 -13.29 -12.27
C ILE A 91 -13.69 -12.51 -13.39
N ARG A 92 -13.06 -12.39 -14.56
CA ARG A 92 -13.65 -11.73 -15.73
C ARG A 92 -14.93 -12.41 -16.22
N GLN A 93 -14.99 -13.74 -16.18
CA GLN A 93 -16.21 -14.47 -16.54
C GLN A 93 -17.33 -14.25 -15.51
N ILE A 94 -17.01 -14.34 -14.22
CA ILE A 94 -17.96 -14.14 -13.13
C ILE A 94 -18.52 -12.70 -13.16
N SER A 95 -17.66 -11.71 -13.36
CA SER A 95 -18.09 -10.29 -13.42
C SER A 95 -18.96 -9.97 -14.64
N ARG A 96 -18.82 -10.70 -15.75
CA ARG A 96 -19.75 -10.62 -16.89
C ARG A 96 -21.10 -11.27 -16.58
N ALA A 97 -21.08 -12.44 -15.93
CA ALA A 97 -22.28 -13.19 -15.59
C ALA A 97 -23.10 -12.54 -14.46
N PHE A 98 -22.45 -11.77 -13.57
CA PHE A 98 -23.07 -11.12 -12.42
C PHE A 98 -22.68 -9.63 -12.37
N PRO A 99 -23.44 -8.74 -13.04
CA PRO A 99 -23.22 -7.31 -13.00
C PRO A 99 -23.32 -6.75 -11.58
N SER A 100 -22.46 -5.79 -11.25
CA SER A 100 -22.28 -5.27 -9.89
C SER A 100 -23.50 -4.55 -9.30
N GLU A 101 -24.54 -4.30 -10.11
CA GLU A 101 -25.84 -3.73 -9.71
C GLU A 101 -26.66 -4.68 -8.82
N ASN A 102 -26.41 -5.99 -8.88
CA ASN A 102 -27.09 -6.99 -8.04
C ASN A 102 -26.40 -7.25 -6.69
N ARG A 103 -25.48 -6.37 -6.25
CA ARG A 103 -24.68 -6.55 -5.01
C ARG A 103 -25.51 -6.74 -3.74
N LYS A 104 -26.74 -6.22 -3.70
CA LYS A 104 -27.67 -6.37 -2.56
C LYS A 104 -28.37 -7.74 -2.51
N GLN A 105 -28.41 -8.48 -3.62
CA GLN A 105 -29.09 -9.77 -3.74
C GLN A 105 -28.24 -10.93 -3.19
N TYR A 106 -26.91 -10.82 -3.24
CA TYR A 106 -25.99 -11.91 -2.86
C TYR A 106 -24.86 -11.43 -1.93
N PRO A 107 -25.14 -11.21 -0.63
CA PRO A 107 -24.17 -10.66 0.32
C PRO A 107 -22.91 -11.52 0.45
N LYS A 108 -23.02 -12.85 0.27
CA LYS A 108 -21.88 -13.79 0.35
C LYS A 108 -20.94 -13.75 -0.86
N PHE A 109 -21.42 -13.38 -2.05
CA PHE A 109 -20.60 -13.28 -3.26
C PHE A 109 -19.90 -11.92 -3.40
N GLY A 110 -20.43 -10.88 -2.73
CA GLY A 110 -19.79 -9.56 -2.69
C GLY A 110 -18.39 -9.58 -2.07
N TYR A 111 -18.17 -10.40 -1.04
CA TYR A 111 -16.85 -10.53 -0.39
C TYR A 111 -15.80 -11.17 -1.29
N PHE A 112 -16.18 -12.09 -2.18
CA PHE A 112 -15.23 -12.77 -3.06
C PHE A 112 -14.66 -11.84 -4.14
N LEU A 113 -15.48 -10.89 -4.63
CA LEU A 113 -15.05 -9.89 -5.60
C LEU A 113 -14.28 -8.74 -4.93
N LEU A 114 -14.65 -8.34 -3.70
CA LEU A 114 -13.95 -7.29 -2.95
C LEU A 114 -12.53 -7.68 -2.51
N PHE A 115 -12.27 -8.97 -2.26
CA PHE A 115 -10.91 -9.45 -1.94
C PHE A 115 -9.98 -9.50 -3.16
N SER A 116 -10.51 -9.43 -4.38
CA SER A 116 -9.69 -9.50 -5.59
C SER A 116 -9.07 -8.16 -5.98
N ASP A 117 -9.64 -7.03 -5.53
CA ASP A 117 -9.07 -5.69 -5.75
C ASP A 117 -7.93 -5.35 -4.78
N TYR A 118 -7.65 -6.24 -3.80
CA TYR A 118 -6.64 -6.05 -2.75
C TYR A 118 -5.42 -6.96 -2.86
N CYS A 119 -5.38 -7.86 -3.85
CA CYS A 119 -4.28 -8.79 -4.07
C CYS A 119 -3.69 -8.63 -5.47
N ASP A 120 -3.26 -7.42 -5.80
CA ASP A 120 -2.18 -7.25 -6.77
C ASP A 120 -0.87 -7.53 -6.01
N PHE A 121 -0.41 -8.78 -6.14
CA PHE A 121 0.90 -9.25 -5.72
C PHE A 121 1.83 -9.30 -6.93
#